data_AF-A0A7C2AUT5-F1
#
_entry.id   AF-A0A7C2AUT5-F1
#
_cell.length_a   1.000
_cell.length_b   1.000
_cell.length_c   1.000
_cell.angle_alpha   90.00
_cell.angle_beta   90.00
_cell.angle_gamma   90.00
#
_symmetry.space_group_name_H-M   'P 1'
#
loop_
_entity.id
_entity.type
_entity.pdbx_description
1 polymer ?
#
loop_
_entity_poly.entity_id
_entity_poly.type
_entity_poly.pdbx_seq_one_letter_code
_entity_poly.pdbx_strand_id
1 'polypeptide(L)'
;MKGMLTNTYIDEFLQEFENDSTTRIYEEGEEKVEIIKIAREKMGIDLVNNSDLAGFKTIYTFGDRANGNKGRVPQHLLLQAMPTLIGKPVNINHVRSMVVGYYIDFKYIQSEQKMIAYGIFFKSNFAEEWQEAKKLLESNKLGTSHEIWCPKKFRNYLSDGTYEMQKVEFAGGALIYRNRQNLHDPNTLMQTAYEGCDVLEVAMKNMSSSEKDRDLLFASLDKKTKKYNEIDLLIANQDFFKRNEQEVQKVADSLNDTIVPTPIVPKIKCCNCEFEFETNDVGELKCPECKSILERNGAVLYPPQKFDFSFSDPEDGNSNLLLIENNDKYAIVKNRDLG
;
A
#
# COMPACT_ATOMS: atom_id res chain seq x y z
N MET A 1 -26.52 28.94 -18.48
CA MET A 1 -27.21 29.32 -17.23
C MET A 1 -26.24 29.12 -16.07
N LYS A 2 -25.83 30.19 -15.38
CA LYS A 2 -25.08 30.11 -14.13
C LYS A 2 -26.09 29.83 -13.02
N GLY A 3 -26.20 28.58 -12.59
CA GLY A 3 -26.95 28.26 -11.37
C GLY A 3 -26.16 28.77 -10.17
N MET A 4 -26.72 29.73 -9.44
CA MET A 4 -26.21 30.10 -8.12
C MET A 4 -26.49 28.93 -7.18
N LEU A 5 -25.42 28.30 -6.67
CA LEU A 5 -25.51 27.42 -5.51
C LEU A 5 -26.02 28.25 -4.32
N THR A 6 -27.18 27.89 -3.79
CA THR A 6 -27.75 28.52 -2.60
C THR A 6 -27.08 27.96 -1.34
N ASN A 7 -27.03 28.74 -0.27
CA ASN A 7 -26.38 28.35 1.00
C ASN A 7 -26.91 27.01 1.55
N THR A 8 -28.17 26.65 1.27
CA THR A 8 -28.77 25.37 1.64
C THR A 8 -28.03 24.16 1.06
N TYR A 9 -27.51 24.26 -0.17
CA TYR A 9 -26.75 23.18 -0.82
C TYR A 9 -25.34 23.00 -0.21
N ILE A 10 -24.78 24.09 0.33
CA ILE A 10 -23.49 24.08 1.04
C ILE A 10 -23.68 23.44 2.42
N ASP A 11 -24.76 23.79 3.12
CA ASP A 11 -25.08 23.22 4.43
C ASP A 11 -25.41 21.72 4.35
N GLU A 12 -26.15 21.28 3.32
CA GLU A 12 -26.42 19.85 3.05
C GLU A 12 -25.14 19.07 2.71
N PHE A 13 -24.23 19.63 1.91
CA PHE A 13 -22.94 19.02 1.57
C PHE A 13 -22.00 18.90 2.79
N LEU A 14 -21.97 19.90 3.67
CA LEU A 14 -21.16 19.88 4.89
C LEU A 14 -21.71 18.87 5.91
N GLN A 15 -23.03 18.74 6.04
CA GLN A 15 -23.65 17.70 6.85
C GLN A 15 -23.36 16.28 6.32
N GLU A 16 -23.40 16.05 5.00
CA GLU A 16 -23.11 14.74 4.41
C GLU A 16 -21.63 14.34 4.59
N PHE A 17 -20.72 15.31 4.59
CA PHE A 17 -19.27 15.11 4.73
C PHE A 17 -18.80 14.86 6.18
N GLU A 18 -19.38 15.55 7.17
CA GLU A 18 -19.09 15.31 8.59
C GLU A 18 -19.51 13.89 9.04
N ASN A 19 -20.46 13.28 8.34
CA ASN A 19 -20.97 11.95 8.66
C ASN A 19 -20.14 10.78 8.07
N ASP A 20 -19.32 11.01 7.03
CA ASP A 20 -18.82 9.91 6.18
C ASP A 20 -17.31 9.60 6.28
N SER A 21 -16.50 10.43 6.96
CA SER A 21 -15.07 10.16 7.21
C SER A 21 -14.82 9.74 8.66
N THR A 22 -15.13 8.48 8.99
CA THR A 22 -14.90 7.94 10.34
C THR A 22 -13.54 7.24 10.41
N THR A 23 -12.69 7.70 11.32
CA THR A 23 -11.46 7.03 11.73
C THR A 23 -11.71 6.38 13.08
N ARG A 24 -11.30 5.12 13.28
CA ARG A 24 -11.52 4.41 14.55
C ARG A 24 -10.23 3.70 14.99
N ILE A 25 -9.85 3.93 16.25
CA ILE A 25 -8.79 3.20 16.96
C ILE A 25 -9.50 2.21 17.88
N TYR A 26 -9.16 0.93 17.75
CA TYR A 26 -9.84 -0.13 18.49
C TYR A 26 -8.94 -0.65 19.60
N GLU A 27 -9.23 -0.21 20.83
CA GLU A 27 -8.64 -0.80 22.02
C GLU A 27 -9.40 -2.05 22.48
N GLU A 28 -10.66 -2.27 22.05
CA GLU A 28 -11.49 -3.46 22.34
C GLU A 28 -12.50 -3.77 21.19
N GLY A 29 -13.00 -5.02 21.07
CA GLY A 29 -14.08 -5.42 20.14
C GLY A 29 -13.68 -6.28 18.91
N GLU A 30 -14.67 -6.67 18.08
CA GLU A 30 -14.45 -7.53 16.87
C GLU A 30 -13.49 -6.90 15.86
N GLU A 31 -13.51 -5.57 15.72
CA GLU A 31 -12.62 -4.86 14.80
C GLU A 31 -11.16 -4.85 15.30
N LYS A 32 -10.94 -4.94 16.62
CA LYS A 32 -9.61 -5.19 17.21
C LYS A 32 -9.11 -6.59 16.85
N VAL A 33 -9.99 -7.60 16.90
CA VAL A 33 -9.63 -8.98 16.52
C VAL A 33 -9.24 -9.04 15.04
N GLU A 34 -9.98 -8.34 14.17
CA GLU A 34 -9.67 -8.26 12.74
C GLU A 34 -8.26 -7.70 12.48
N ILE A 35 -7.90 -6.56 13.08
CA ILE A 35 -6.59 -5.95 12.85
C ILE A 35 -5.43 -6.73 13.50
N ILE A 36 -5.64 -7.33 14.68
CA ILE A 36 -4.64 -8.21 15.31
C ILE A 36 -4.36 -9.41 14.40
N LYS A 37 -5.42 -10.03 13.86
CA LYS A 37 -5.30 -11.15 12.94
C LYS A 37 -4.52 -10.76 11.68
N ILE A 38 -4.90 -9.66 11.04
CA ILE A 38 -4.23 -9.13 9.84
C ILE A 38 -2.74 -8.87 10.12
N ALA A 39 -2.42 -8.15 11.20
CA ALA A 39 -1.05 -7.81 11.55
C ALA A 39 -0.20 -9.06 11.81
N ARG A 40 -0.75 -10.06 12.51
CA ARG A 40 -0.06 -11.31 12.81
C ARG A 40 0.14 -12.17 11.55
N GLU A 41 -0.92 -12.42 10.80
CA GLU A 41 -0.91 -13.37 9.67
C GLU A 41 -0.18 -12.82 8.44
N LYS A 42 -0.29 -11.51 8.17
CA LYS A 42 0.32 -10.91 6.97
C LYS A 42 1.71 -10.33 7.21
N MET A 43 1.97 -9.83 8.41
CA MET A 43 3.20 -9.08 8.71
C MET A 43 4.04 -9.71 9.82
N GLY A 44 3.56 -10.75 10.50
CA GLY A 44 4.25 -11.33 11.65
C GLY A 44 4.31 -10.41 12.88
N ILE A 45 3.44 -9.38 12.93
CA ILE A 45 3.42 -8.40 14.02
C ILE A 45 2.45 -8.88 15.09
N ASP A 46 2.97 -9.21 16.27
CA ASP A 46 2.11 -9.40 17.44
C ASP A 46 1.66 -8.04 17.96
N LEU A 47 0.38 -7.72 17.85
CA LEU A 47 -0.21 -6.51 18.44
C LEU A 47 -0.77 -6.74 19.86
N VAL A 48 -0.91 -7.99 20.30
CA VAL A 48 -1.49 -8.32 21.61
C VAL A 48 -0.51 -7.96 22.73
N ASN A 49 0.75 -8.39 22.58
CA ASN A 49 1.78 -8.22 23.61
C ASN A 49 2.80 -7.15 23.22
N ASN A 50 2.33 -6.03 22.65
CA ASN A 50 3.21 -5.04 22.04
C ASN A 50 3.02 -3.63 22.61
N SER A 51 4.03 -3.19 23.36
CA SER A 51 4.10 -1.85 23.95
C SER A 51 4.37 -0.77 22.92
N ASP A 52 4.96 -1.14 21.78
CA ASP A 52 5.57 -0.19 20.84
C ASP A 52 4.67 0.14 19.66
N LEU A 53 3.76 -0.76 19.30
CA LEU A 53 2.90 -0.66 18.12
C LEU A 53 1.42 -0.67 18.49
N ALA A 54 0.62 0.08 17.74
CA ALA A 54 -0.84 -0.03 17.74
C ALA A 54 -1.36 -0.25 16.34
N GLY A 55 -2.47 -0.98 16.22
CA GLY A 55 -3.24 -1.05 15.00
C GLY A 55 -4.28 0.06 14.94
N PHE A 56 -4.55 0.59 13.74
CA PHE A 56 -5.71 1.43 13.47
C PHE A 56 -6.40 1.02 12.16
N LYS A 57 -7.69 1.34 12.04
CA LYS A 57 -8.49 1.06 10.85
C LYS A 57 -9.25 2.33 10.45
N THR A 58 -9.30 2.60 9.15
CA THR A 58 -9.95 3.80 8.62
C THR A 58 -10.66 3.53 7.32
N ILE A 59 -11.69 4.33 7.03
CA ILE A 59 -12.23 4.46 5.68
C ILE A 59 -11.21 5.27 4.87
N TYR A 60 -10.58 4.63 3.90
CA TYR A 60 -9.54 5.25 3.09
C TYR A 60 -10.13 6.06 1.93
N THR A 61 -11.02 5.47 1.13
CA THR A 61 -11.66 6.21 0.05
C THR A 61 -12.90 5.48 -0.45
N PHE A 62 -13.61 6.11 -1.37
CA PHE A 62 -14.77 5.53 -2.04
C PHE A 62 -14.48 5.48 -3.55
N GLY A 63 -14.92 4.40 -4.20
CA GLY A 63 -14.97 4.30 -5.65
C GLY A 63 -16.10 5.17 -6.20
N ASP A 64 -15.88 5.78 -7.36
CA ASP A 64 -16.83 6.58 -8.15
C ASP A 64 -17.45 7.80 -7.45
N ARG A 65 -17.22 7.99 -6.15
CA ARG A 65 -17.66 9.13 -5.36
C ARG A 65 -16.62 10.23 -5.39
N ALA A 66 -17.07 11.47 -5.58
CA ALA A 66 -16.16 12.61 -5.50
C ALA A 66 -15.71 12.77 -4.06
N ASN A 67 -14.39 12.77 -3.88
CA ASN A 67 -13.82 13.47 -2.75
C ASN A 67 -14.07 14.97 -3.01
N GLY A 68 -14.20 15.82 -2.00
CA GLY A 68 -14.40 17.26 -2.23
C GLY A 68 -13.21 18.02 -2.87
N ASN A 69 -12.12 17.34 -3.29
CA ASN A 69 -11.10 17.91 -4.18
C ASN A 69 -11.66 17.79 -5.61
N LYS A 70 -12.93 17.39 -5.68
CA LYS A 70 -13.75 17.10 -6.83
C LYS A 70 -13.18 15.93 -7.63
N GLY A 71 -12.27 15.15 -7.03
CA GLY A 71 -11.64 13.99 -7.64
C GLY A 71 -12.44 12.73 -7.35
N ARG A 72 -12.78 11.99 -8.41
CA ARG A 72 -13.41 10.67 -8.36
C ARG A 72 -12.38 9.63 -8.77
N VAL A 73 -12.25 8.57 -7.99
CA VAL A 73 -11.42 7.42 -8.40
C VAL A 73 -12.36 6.38 -8.99
N PRO A 74 -12.30 6.11 -10.31
CA PRO A 74 -13.11 5.05 -10.90
C PRO A 74 -12.92 3.73 -10.16
N GLN A 75 -14.00 3.02 -9.83
CA GLN A 75 -13.95 1.80 -9.01
C GLN A 75 -12.92 0.78 -9.53
N HIS A 76 -12.88 0.54 -10.84
CA HIS A 76 -11.94 -0.41 -11.44
C HIS A 76 -10.48 0.00 -11.25
N LEU A 77 -10.17 1.31 -11.31
CA LEU A 77 -8.83 1.84 -11.06
C LEU A 77 -8.49 1.84 -9.57
N LEU A 78 -9.48 2.07 -8.71
CA LEU A 78 -9.33 1.92 -7.27
C LEU A 78 -8.87 0.49 -6.94
N LEU A 79 -9.62 -0.52 -7.38
CA LEU A 79 -9.31 -1.93 -7.16
C LEU A 79 -7.91 -2.32 -7.66
N GLN A 80 -7.50 -1.77 -8.82
CA GLN A 80 -6.17 -1.99 -9.37
C GLN A 80 -5.05 -1.34 -8.53
N ALA A 81 -5.29 -0.14 -7.99
CA ALA A 81 -4.29 0.62 -7.24
C ALA A 81 -4.18 0.22 -5.75
N MET A 82 -5.22 -0.37 -5.17
CA MET A 82 -5.29 -0.79 -3.76
C MET A 82 -4.06 -1.55 -3.23
N PRO A 83 -3.51 -2.55 -3.94
CA PRO A 83 -2.28 -3.22 -3.53
C PRO A 83 -1.10 -2.29 -3.24
N THR A 84 -1.02 -1.14 -3.91
CA THR A 84 0.08 -0.18 -3.77
C THR A 84 0.03 0.62 -2.46
N LEU A 85 -1.05 0.52 -1.67
CA LEU A 85 -1.16 1.18 -0.38
C LEU A 85 -0.27 0.55 0.70
N ILE A 86 -0.02 -0.76 0.61
CA ILE A 86 0.76 -1.48 1.63
C ILE A 86 2.18 -0.92 1.69
N GLY A 87 2.64 -0.60 2.90
CA GLY A 87 3.93 0.03 3.17
C GLY A 87 3.95 1.55 2.99
N LYS A 88 2.84 2.18 2.55
CA LYS A 88 2.79 3.65 2.42
C LYS A 88 2.72 4.33 3.78
N PRO A 89 3.38 5.48 3.94
CA PRO A 89 3.49 6.16 5.23
C PRO A 89 2.17 6.76 5.68
N VAL A 90 2.02 6.83 6.99
CA VAL A 90 0.95 7.55 7.68
C VAL A 90 1.61 8.68 8.46
N ASN A 91 1.27 9.92 8.14
CA ASN A 91 1.81 11.10 8.82
C ASN A 91 0.74 11.82 9.67
N ILE A 92 1.12 12.88 10.38
CA ILE A 92 0.16 13.75 11.07
C ILE A 92 0.01 15.06 10.30
N ASN A 93 -1.23 15.45 10.01
CA ASN A 93 -1.59 16.72 9.37
C ASN A 93 -0.80 17.03 8.07
N HIS A 94 -0.49 16.01 7.26
CA HIS A 94 0.31 16.13 6.03
C HIS A 94 1.75 16.64 6.25
N VAL A 95 2.25 16.62 7.49
CA VAL A 95 3.64 16.93 7.80
C VAL A 95 4.49 15.72 7.46
N ARG A 96 5.10 15.70 6.26
CA ARG A 96 5.84 14.54 5.73
C ARG A 96 7.02 14.09 6.58
N SER A 97 7.58 14.97 7.41
CA SER A 97 8.63 14.61 8.38
C SER A 97 8.09 13.91 9.62
N MET A 98 6.77 13.92 9.83
CA MET A 98 6.08 13.36 11.00
C MET A 98 5.37 12.05 10.63
N VAL A 99 6.14 11.07 10.14
CA VAL A 99 5.62 9.72 9.81
C VAL A 99 5.49 8.91 11.09
N VAL A 100 4.24 8.65 11.50
CA VAL A 100 3.89 7.97 12.75
C VAL A 100 3.47 6.52 12.54
N GLY A 101 3.48 6.05 11.30
CA GLY A 101 2.98 4.73 10.98
C GLY A 101 3.05 4.40 9.49
N TYR A 102 2.44 3.28 9.14
CA TYR A 102 2.30 2.84 7.76
C TYR A 102 1.09 1.91 7.60
N TYR A 103 0.58 1.78 6.37
CA TYR A 103 -0.50 0.85 6.07
C TYR A 103 0.01 -0.57 5.87
N ILE A 104 -0.69 -1.55 6.42
CA ILE A 104 -0.34 -2.97 6.35
C ILE A 104 -1.29 -3.79 5.50
N ASP A 105 -2.53 -3.32 5.31
CA ASP A 105 -3.54 -4.04 4.56
C ASP A 105 -4.70 -3.15 4.14
N PHE A 106 -5.59 -3.69 3.33
CA PHE A 106 -6.82 -3.03 2.92
C PHE A 106 -7.95 -4.05 2.71
N LYS A 107 -9.19 -3.55 2.69
CA LYS A 107 -10.39 -4.32 2.37
C LYS A 107 -11.33 -3.46 1.54
N TYR A 108 -11.88 -4.03 0.47
CA TYR A 108 -12.91 -3.37 -0.32
C TYR A 108 -14.30 -3.91 0.03
N ILE A 109 -15.25 -3.02 0.29
CA ILE A 109 -16.65 -3.36 0.54
C ILE A 109 -17.44 -2.99 -0.71
N GLN A 110 -17.67 -3.98 -1.58
CA GLN A 110 -18.27 -3.79 -2.91
C GLN A 110 -19.63 -3.09 -2.85
N SER A 111 -20.49 -3.47 -1.90
CA SER A 111 -21.85 -2.92 -1.75
C SER A 111 -21.88 -1.43 -1.40
N GLU A 112 -20.81 -0.93 -0.76
CA GLU A 112 -20.66 0.47 -0.34
C GLU A 112 -19.65 1.23 -1.21
N GLN A 113 -19.06 0.54 -2.19
CA GLN A 113 -17.92 1.01 -2.97
C GLN A 113 -16.78 1.58 -2.13
N LYS A 114 -16.58 1.04 -0.93
CA LYS A 114 -15.76 1.65 0.12
C LYS A 114 -14.45 0.88 0.31
N MET A 115 -13.33 1.59 0.33
CA MET A 115 -12.04 1.04 0.71
C MET A 115 -11.78 1.31 2.19
N ILE A 116 -11.54 0.25 2.95
CA ILE A 116 -11.00 0.28 4.30
C ILE A 116 -9.49 0.06 4.21
N ALA A 117 -8.72 0.82 4.99
CA ALA A 117 -7.29 0.59 5.18
C ALA A 117 -6.99 0.24 6.65
N TYR A 118 -6.01 -0.65 6.83
CA TYR A 118 -5.48 -1.05 8.14
C TYR A 118 -4.03 -0.59 8.22
N GLY A 119 -3.64 0.00 9.34
CA GLY A 119 -2.29 0.50 9.53
C GLY A 119 -1.76 0.27 10.93
N ILE A 120 -0.45 0.48 11.05
CA ILE A 120 0.31 0.42 12.28
C ILE A 120 0.73 1.84 12.67
N PHE A 121 0.67 2.14 13.96
CA PHE A 121 1.16 3.36 14.59
C PHE A 121 2.34 3.01 15.51
N PHE A 122 3.44 3.78 15.43
CA PHE A 122 4.65 3.61 16.24
C PHE A 122 4.51 4.32 17.61
N LYS A 123 3.75 3.72 18.54
CA LYS A 123 3.43 4.30 19.86
C LYS A 123 4.66 4.67 20.68
N SER A 124 5.70 3.84 20.71
CA SER A 124 6.88 4.10 21.56
C SER A 124 7.68 5.30 21.06
N ASN A 125 7.75 5.50 19.74
CA ASN A 125 8.41 6.65 19.12
C ASN A 125 7.57 7.93 19.18
N PHE A 126 6.25 7.81 19.24
CA PHE A 126 5.29 8.93 19.17
C PHE A 126 4.24 8.82 20.28
N ALA A 127 4.71 8.68 21.52
CA ALA A 127 3.84 8.39 22.65
C ALA A 127 2.86 9.55 22.94
N GLU A 128 3.32 10.80 22.81
CA GLU A 128 2.49 11.98 23.01
C GLU A 128 1.42 12.09 21.92
N GLU A 129 1.82 11.93 20.65
CA GLU A 129 0.92 11.93 19.51
C GLU A 129 -0.09 10.80 19.58
N TRP A 130 0.30 9.63 20.11
CA TRP A 130 -0.60 8.51 20.33
C TRP A 130 -1.67 8.84 21.38
N GLN A 131 -1.27 9.38 22.54
CA GLN A 131 -2.25 9.77 23.56
C GLN A 131 -3.20 10.85 23.04
N GLU A 132 -2.70 11.80 22.25
CA GLU A 132 -3.54 12.81 21.62
C GLU A 132 -4.47 12.20 20.57
N ALA A 133 -4.01 11.26 19.73
CA ALA A 133 -4.87 10.55 18.78
C ALA A 133 -6.07 9.92 19.48
N LYS A 134 -5.85 9.28 20.63
CA LYS A 134 -6.91 8.67 21.43
C LYS A 134 -7.90 9.70 21.97
N LYS A 135 -7.42 10.80 22.55
CA LYS A 135 -8.28 11.90 23.03
C LYS A 135 -9.12 12.50 21.90
N LEU A 136 -8.50 12.69 20.73
CA LEU A 136 -9.18 13.23 19.55
C LEU A 136 -10.20 12.25 19.00
N LEU A 137 -9.93 10.95 19.04
CA LEU A 137 -10.89 9.95 18.65
C LEU A 137 -12.10 9.95 19.60
N GLU A 138 -11.87 9.92 20.91
CA GLU A 138 -12.93 9.94 21.94
C GLU A 138 -13.84 11.17 21.81
N SER A 139 -13.28 12.29 21.34
CA SER A 139 -14.01 13.54 21.09
C SER A 139 -14.51 13.72 19.65
N ASN A 140 -14.40 12.69 18.81
CA ASN A 140 -14.77 12.72 17.38
C ASN A 140 -14.08 13.85 16.57
N LYS A 141 -12.85 14.19 16.95
CA LYS A 141 -11.99 15.21 16.33
C LYS A 141 -10.80 14.64 15.57
N LEU A 142 -10.61 13.31 15.60
CA LEU A 142 -9.60 12.62 14.81
C LEU A 142 -10.18 12.28 13.43
N GLY A 143 -9.61 12.85 12.38
CA GLY A 143 -9.93 12.51 11.00
C GLY A 143 -8.81 11.75 10.30
N THR A 144 -9.06 11.36 9.06
CA THR A 144 -8.02 10.89 8.13
C THR A 144 -8.12 11.63 6.82
N SER A 145 -6.97 11.77 6.16
CA SER A 145 -6.86 12.30 4.81
C SER A 145 -5.97 11.38 4.00
N HIS A 146 -6.25 11.29 2.71
CA HIS A 146 -5.71 10.25 1.84
C HIS A 146 -5.02 10.89 0.66
N GLU A 147 -3.76 10.52 0.45
CA GLU A 147 -2.92 11.10 -0.58
C GLU A 147 -3.03 10.23 -1.85
N ILE A 148 -4.05 10.54 -2.65
CA ILE A 148 -4.29 9.91 -3.96
C ILE A 148 -3.80 10.88 -5.04
N TRP A 149 -2.81 10.45 -5.81
CA TRP A 149 -2.23 11.26 -6.87
C TRP A 149 -2.72 10.84 -8.25
N CYS A 150 -3.01 11.85 -9.07
CA CYS A 150 -3.32 11.71 -10.49
C CYS A 150 -2.73 12.90 -11.26
N PRO A 151 -1.86 12.68 -12.26
CA PRO A 151 -1.37 13.75 -13.13
C PRO A 151 -2.51 14.51 -13.79
N LYS A 152 -2.37 15.83 -13.95
CA LYS A 152 -3.40 16.68 -14.60
C LYS A 152 -3.83 16.16 -15.97
N LYS A 153 -2.88 15.62 -16.77
CA LYS A 153 -3.15 15.06 -18.11
C LYS A 153 -4.01 13.79 -18.12
N PHE A 154 -4.19 13.14 -16.97
CA PHE A 154 -5.04 11.95 -16.81
C PHE A 154 -6.31 12.27 -15.99
N ARG A 155 -6.71 13.55 -15.91
CA ARG A 155 -7.96 13.95 -15.28
C ARG A 155 -9.01 14.16 -16.36
N ASN A 156 -10.13 13.47 -16.24
CA ASN A 156 -11.29 13.66 -17.11
C ASN A 156 -12.32 14.53 -16.40
N TYR A 157 -12.45 15.80 -16.78
CA TYR A 157 -13.38 16.73 -16.13
C TYR A 157 -14.82 16.50 -16.58
N LEU A 158 -15.72 16.38 -15.61
CA LEU A 158 -17.14 16.09 -15.78
C LEU A 158 -17.98 17.37 -15.72
N SER A 159 -19.21 17.30 -16.24
CA SER A 159 -20.13 18.45 -16.32
C SER A 159 -20.60 18.98 -14.96
N ASP A 160 -20.49 18.17 -13.91
CA ASP A 160 -20.85 18.54 -12.52
C ASP A 160 -19.71 19.26 -11.77
N GLY A 161 -18.61 19.57 -12.46
CA GLY A 161 -17.45 20.24 -11.87
C GLY A 161 -16.47 19.30 -11.16
N THR A 162 -16.71 17.99 -11.19
CA THR A 162 -15.77 16.96 -10.72
C THR A 162 -14.85 16.48 -11.83
N TYR A 163 -13.88 15.64 -11.50
CA TYR A 163 -13.03 14.98 -12.48
C TYR A 163 -12.71 13.54 -12.06
N GLU A 164 -12.68 12.65 -13.03
CA GLU A 164 -12.22 11.28 -12.83
C GLU A 164 -10.70 11.20 -12.92
N MET A 165 -10.10 10.43 -12.01
CA MET A 165 -8.68 10.13 -11.99
C MET A 165 -8.40 8.89 -12.85
N GLN A 166 -7.93 9.08 -14.08
CA GLN A 166 -7.65 7.99 -15.04
C GLN A 166 -6.29 7.30 -14.80
N LYS A 167 -5.47 7.85 -13.90
CA LYS A 167 -4.25 7.22 -13.41
C LYS A 167 -4.09 7.50 -11.91
N VAL A 168 -4.06 6.44 -11.12
CA VAL A 168 -4.14 6.53 -9.65
C VAL A 168 -2.84 6.00 -9.04
N GLU A 169 -2.30 6.75 -8.10
CA GLU A 169 -1.19 6.32 -7.27
C GLU A 169 -1.46 6.69 -5.81
N PHE A 170 -1.27 5.74 -4.89
CA PHE A 170 -1.35 6.00 -3.46
C PHE A 170 0.01 6.42 -2.92
N ALA A 171 0.05 7.63 -2.35
CA ALA A 171 1.25 8.18 -1.72
C ALA A 171 1.27 7.96 -0.20
N GLY A 172 0.14 7.56 0.40
CA GLY A 172 -0.02 7.34 1.82
C GLY A 172 -1.20 8.11 2.38
N GLY A 173 -1.16 8.41 3.67
CA GLY A 173 -2.25 9.11 4.33
C GLY A 173 -1.77 9.92 5.52
N ALA A 174 -2.71 10.67 6.09
CA ALA A 174 -2.49 11.51 7.24
C ALA A 174 -3.59 11.29 8.28
N LEU A 175 -3.22 11.22 9.55
CA LEU A 175 -4.12 11.45 10.66
C LEU A 175 -4.30 12.96 10.83
N ILE A 176 -5.55 13.42 10.89
CA ILE A 176 -5.89 14.83 10.96
C ILE A 176 -6.32 15.19 12.38
N TYR A 177 -5.49 15.98 13.05
CA TYR A 177 -5.66 16.38 14.45
C TYR A 177 -6.32 17.76 14.49
N ARG A 178 -7.65 17.81 14.68
CA ARG A 178 -8.44 19.05 14.58
C ARG A 178 -8.38 19.98 15.82
N ASN A 179 -7.41 19.82 16.72
CA ASN A 179 -7.42 20.44 18.05
C ASN A 179 -6.11 21.19 18.42
N ARG A 180 -5.11 21.23 17.53
CA ARG A 180 -3.92 22.06 17.79
C ARG A 180 -4.30 23.54 17.70
N GLN A 181 -3.84 24.32 18.67
CA GLN A 181 -4.04 25.76 18.89
C GLN A 181 -3.49 26.68 17.76
N ASN A 182 -3.60 26.28 16.49
CA ASN A 182 -3.61 27.18 15.32
C ASN A 182 -4.99 27.84 15.11
N LEU A 183 -5.83 27.81 16.15
CA LEU A 183 -7.19 28.36 16.26
C LEU A 183 -7.23 29.89 16.48
N HIS A 184 -6.10 30.61 16.39
CA HIS A 184 -6.06 32.06 16.63
C HIS A 184 -6.10 32.93 15.36
N ASP A 185 -6.16 32.35 14.18
CA ASP A 185 -6.62 33.06 12.99
C ASP A 185 -7.93 32.42 12.50
N PRO A 186 -9.09 33.10 12.69
CA PRO A 186 -10.39 32.62 12.22
C PRO A 186 -10.50 32.52 10.68
N ASN A 187 -9.49 32.99 9.92
CA ASN A 187 -9.37 32.73 8.48
C ASN A 187 -8.59 31.44 8.16
N THR A 188 -7.86 30.87 9.12
CA THR A 188 -7.34 29.49 9.04
C THR A 188 -8.33 28.55 9.69
N LEU A 189 -9.50 28.43 9.07
CA LEU A 189 -10.19 27.15 9.10
C LEU A 189 -9.18 26.12 8.61
N MET A 190 -8.68 25.25 9.49
CA MET A 190 -8.10 23.97 9.10
C MET A 190 -9.25 23.18 8.48
N GLN A 191 -9.57 23.56 7.24
CA GLN A 191 -10.37 22.82 6.31
C GLN A 191 -9.74 21.43 6.25
N THR A 192 -10.41 20.46 6.86
CA THR A 192 -10.28 19.06 6.48
C THR A 192 -10.32 19.01 4.97
N ALA A 193 -9.26 18.48 4.36
CA ALA A 193 -8.97 18.47 2.92
C ALA A 193 -10.15 19.00 2.09
N TYR A 194 -10.23 20.33 1.81
CA TYR A 194 -10.83 21.12 0.68
C TYR A 194 -10.91 22.59 1.08
N GLU A 195 -10.39 23.59 0.37
CA GLU A 195 -10.38 23.88 -1.07
C GLU A 195 -8.98 24.37 -1.50
N GLY A 196 -8.41 23.82 -2.60
CA GLY A 196 -7.04 24.13 -3.04
C GLY A 196 -5.96 23.38 -2.25
N CYS A 197 -5.97 22.04 -2.29
CA CYS A 197 -4.92 21.22 -1.67
C CYS A 197 -3.60 21.36 -2.45
N ASP A 198 -3.00 22.53 -2.32
CA ASP A 198 -1.67 22.93 -2.73
C ASP A 198 -0.62 22.28 -1.82
N VAL A 199 -0.82 21.09 -1.25
CA VAL A 199 0.30 20.40 -0.59
C VAL A 199 1.33 20.02 -1.65
N LEU A 200 0.88 19.65 -2.85
CA LEU A 200 1.78 19.48 -3.99
C LEU A 200 2.19 20.81 -4.62
N GLU A 201 1.35 21.85 -4.68
CA GLU A 201 1.73 23.13 -5.28
C GLU A 201 2.62 24.00 -4.36
N VAL A 202 2.42 23.97 -3.04
CA VAL A 202 3.33 24.50 -2.00
C VAL A 202 4.58 23.63 -1.90
N ALA A 203 4.48 22.30 -1.92
CA ALA A 203 5.68 21.46 -2.03
C ALA A 203 6.42 21.72 -3.36
N MET A 204 5.73 21.94 -4.49
CA MET A 204 6.35 22.25 -5.79
C MET A 204 6.86 23.69 -5.88
N LYS A 205 6.20 24.68 -5.28
CA LYS A 205 6.68 26.08 -5.13
C LYS A 205 7.91 26.12 -4.22
N ASN A 206 7.95 25.31 -3.17
CA ASN A 206 9.11 25.13 -2.29
C ASN A 206 10.19 24.23 -2.91
N MET A 207 9.85 23.32 -3.83
CA MET A 207 10.83 22.56 -4.63
C MET A 207 11.43 23.39 -5.77
N SER A 208 10.72 24.40 -6.27
CA SER A 208 11.17 25.22 -7.40
C SER A 208 12.20 26.31 -7.02
N SER A 209 12.39 26.59 -5.72
CA SER A 209 13.08 27.81 -5.29
C SER A 209 14.47 27.64 -4.69
N SER A 210 14.96 26.44 -4.37
CA SER A 210 16.41 26.23 -4.20
C SER A 210 16.77 24.76 -3.96
N GLU A 211 17.90 24.38 -4.56
CA GLU A 211 18.69 23.15 -4.31
C GLU A 211 18.15 21.85 -4.93
N LYS A 212 18.69 21.59 -6.12
CA LYS A 212 18.98 20.25 -6.65
C LYS A 212 19.66 19.42 -5.55
N ASP A 213 19.27 18.15 -5.45
CA ASP A 213 19.79 17.11 -4.55
C ASP A 213 19.18 17.07 -3.15
N ARG A 214 17.98 16.46 -3.03
CA ARG A 214 17.57 15.77 -1.80
C ARG A 214 16.79 14.50 -2.15
N ASP A 215 17.55 13.45 -2.47
CA ASP A 215 17.07 12.09 -2.27
C ASP A 215 16.85 11.86 -0.76
N LEU A 216 15.75 11.20 -0.42
CA LEU A 216 15.55 10.63 0.92
C LEU A 216 16.55 9.48 1.13
N LEU A 217 17.76 9.84 1.55
CA LEU A 217 18.78 8.94 2.05
C LEU A 217 19.39 9.59 3.29
N PHE A 218 19.07 9.07 4.48
CA PHE A 218 19.89 9.36 5.66
C PHE A 218 21.18 8.54 5.54
N ALA A 219 22.20 9.17 4.96
CA ALA A 219 23.60 8.90 5.22
C ALA A 219 24.39 10.19 4.96
N SER A 220 24.92 10.79 6.02
CA SER A 220 25.76 11.98 5.89
C SER A 220 27.11 11.59 5.28
N LEU A 221 27.32 11.97 4.02
CA LEU A 221 28.61 11.82 3.34
C LEU A 221 29.61 12.81 3.95
N ASP A 222 30.76 12.32 4.42
CA ASP A 222 31.85 13.20 4.86
C ASP A 222 32.40 13.98 3.65
N LYS A 223 32.28 15.32 3.72
CA LYS A 223 32.61 16.21 2.60
C LYS A 223 34.10 16.30 2.28
N LYS A 224 35.00 15.90 3.19
CA LYS A 224 36.45 15.87 2.95
C LYS A 224 36.90 14.56 2.32
N THR A 225 36.31 13.44 2.72
CA THR A 225 36.77 12.11 2.30
C THR A 225 35.95 11.50 1.16
N LYS A 226 34.77 12.08 0.85
CA LYS A 226 33.79 11.55 -0.12
C LYS A 226 33.43 10.08 0.12
N LYS A 227 33.46 9.63 1.37
CA LYS A 227 33.04 8.29 1.81
C LYS A 227 31.95 8.42 2.87
N TYR A 228 31.12 7.38 2.99
CA TYR A 228 30.13 7.26 4.06
C TYR A 228 30.85 6.91 5.37
N ASN A 229 30.44 7.51 6.48
CA ASN A 229 31.01 7.22 7.80
C ASN A 229 30.57 5.81 8.24
N GLU A 230 31.52 4.88 8.38
CA GLU A 230 31.26 3.48 8.78
C GLU A 230 30.88 3.30 10.27
N ILE A 231 30.74 4.39 11.03
CA ILE A 231 30.49 4.34 12.50
C ILE A 231 28.99 4.43 12.86
N ASP A 232 28.08 4.68 11.91
CA ASP A 232 26.63 4.72 12.18
C ASP A 232 25.88 3.42 11.83
N LEU A 233 26.59 2.29 11.74
CA LEU A 233 25.97 0.97 11.76
C LEU A 233 25.63 0.60 13.21
N LEU A 234 24.38 0.83 13.61
CA LEU A 234 23.77 0.12 14.72
C LEU A 234 23.66 -1.37 14.34
N ILE A 235 24.70 -2.13 14.64
CA ILE A 235 24.63 -3.59 14.70
C ILE A 235 23.82 -3.92 15.95
N ALA A 236 22.64 -4.51 15.76
CA ALA A 236 21.92 -5.15 16.84
C ALA A 236 22.84 -6.18 17.50
N ASN A 237 23.20 -5.87 18.74
CA ASN A 237 24.09 -6.61 19.63
C ASN A 237 23.90 -8.15 19.51
N GLN A 238 24.95 -8.87 19.11
CA GLN A 238 24.98 -10.34 19.04
C GLN A 238 24.70 -11.03 20.40
N ASP A 239 24.77 -10.30 21.52
CA ASP A 239 24.45 -10.84 22.85
C ASP A 239 22.95 -10.84 23.18
N PHE A 240 22.09 -10.20 22.37
CA PHE A 240 20.64 -10.26 22.58
C PHE A 240 20.07 -11.65 22.25
N PHE A 241 20.60 -12.31 21.22
CA PHE A 241 20.16 -13.65 20.81
C PHE A 241 20.66 -14.77 21.72
N LYS A 242 21.74 -14.55 22.49
CA LYS A 242 22.25 -15.56 23.44
C LYS A 242 21.46 -15.66 24.73
N ARG A 243 20.67 -14.63 25.10
CA ARG A 243 19.90 -14.62 26.37
C ARG A 243 18.50 -15.22 26.25
N ASN A 244 17.96 -15.32 25.02
CA ASN A 244 16.57 -15.71 24.81
C ASN A 244 16.39 -17.06 24.10
N GLU A 245 17.46 -17.82 23.85
CA GLU A 245 17.36 -19.17 23.24
C GLU A 245 16.46 -20.12 24.04
N GLN A 246 16.44 -19.99 25.38
CA GLN A 246 15.57 -20.82 26.25
C GLN A 246 14.11 -20.36 26.30
N GLU A 247 13.82 -19.08 26.03
CA GLU A 247 12.43 -18.59 25.94
C GLU A 247 11.84 -18.83 24.56
N VAL A 248 12.65 -18.68 23.50
CA VAL A 248 12.26 -18.98 22.13
C VAL A 248 11.96 -20.48 21.97
N GLN A 249 12.72 -21.37 22.61
CA GLN A 249 12.42 -22.81 22.59
C GLN A 249 11.10 -23.14 23.31
N LYS A 250 10.78 -22.49 24.45
CA LYS A 250 9.51 -22.69 25.16
C LYS A 250 8.28 -22.20 24.38
N VAL A 251 8.43 -21.15 23.57
CA VAL A 251 7.37 -20.64 22.70
C VAL A 251 7.21 -21.51 21.45
N ALA A 252 8.32 -22.03 20.90
CA ALA A 252 8.28 -23.00 19.80
C ALA A 252 7.60 -24.32 20.23
N ASP A 253 7.89 -24.80 21.44
CA ASP A 253 7.29 -26.02 21.99
C ASP A 253 5.79 -25.85 22.32
N SER A 254 5.32 -24.62 22.62
CA SER A 254 3.91 -24.34 22.91
C SER A 254 3.05 -24.03 21.67
N LEU A 255 3.68 -23.69 20.54
CA LEU A 255 3.00 -23.42 19.28
C LEU A 255 2.67 -24.69 18.46
N ASN A 256 3.25 -25.84 18.83
CA ASN A 256 3.00 -27.12 18.15
C ASN A 256 1.58 -27.69 18.36
N ASP A 257 0.80 -27.14 19.31
CA ASP A 257 -0.57 -27.61 19.60
C ASP A 257 -1.69 -26.78 18.93
N THR A 258 -1.34 -25.74 18.16
CA THR A 258 -2.35 -24.90 17.50
C THR A 258 -2.43 -25.25 16.02
N ILE A 259 -3.53 -25.89 15.60
CA ILE A 259 -3.82 -26.19 14.20
C ILE A 259 -4.04 -24.86 13.46
N VAL A 260 -2.99 -24.34 12.85
CA VAL A 260 -3.07 -23.21 11.91
C VAL A 260 -3.86 -23.72 10.70
N PRO A 261 -4.99 -23.10 10.32
CA PRO A 261 -5.71 -23.51 9.12
C PRO A 261 -4.80 -23.30 7.92
N THR A 262 -4.38 -24.41 7.31
CA THR A 262 -3.49 -24.41 6.15
C THR A 262 -4.15 -23.59 5.04
N PRO A 263 -3.47 -22.56 4.48
CA PRO A 263 -4.01 -21.80 3.37
C PRO A 263 -4.38 -22.76 2.24
N ILE A 264 -5.60 -22.63 1.72
CA ILE A 264 -6.09 -23.43 0.59
C ILE A 264 -5.33 -22.94 -0.65
N VAL A 265 -4.21 -23.58 -0.96
CA VAL A 265 -3.46 -23.32 -2.19
C VAL A 265 -4.20 -24.02 -3.34
N PRO A 266 -4.61 -23.29 -4.39
CA PRO A 266 -5.29 -23.90 -5.53
C PRO A 266 -4.37 -24.93 -6.20
N LYS A 267 -4.88 -26.15 -6.37
CA LYS A 267 -4.21 -27.20 -7.16
C LYS A 267 -4.49 -26.97 -8.63
N ILE A 268 -3.43 -26.99 -9.44
CA ILE A 268 -3.51 -26.84 -10.89
C ILE A 268 -3.03 -28.14 -11.52
N LYS A 269 -3.79 -28.64 -12.49
CA LYS A 269 -3.48 -29.85 -13.24
C LYS A 269 -2.95 -29.47 -14.62
N CYS A 270 -1.73 -29.86 -14.95
CA CYS A 270 -1.12 -29.55 -16.24
C CYS A 270 -1.79 -30.35 -17.38
N CYS A 271 -2.40 -29.69 -18.37
CA CYS A 271 -3.00 -30.39 -19.52
C CYS A 271 -2.00 -31.08 -20.46
N ASN A 272 -0.70 -30.85 -20.31
CA ASN A 272 0.33 -31.51 -21.13
C ASN A 272 0.76 -32.87 -20.55
N CYS A 273 0.92 -32.95 -19.22
CA CYS A 273 1.50 -34.13 -18.56
C CYS A 273 0.66 -34.67 -17.40
N GLU A 274 -0.51 -34.09 -17.16
CA GLU A 274 -1.46 -34.44 -16.11
C GLU A 274 -0.93 -34.27 -14.67
N PHE A 275 0.27 -33.70 -14.49
CA PHE A 275 0.85 -33.44 -13.16
C PHE A 275 0.07 -32.36 -12.42
N GLU A 276 -0.35 -32.67 -11.20
CA GLU A 276 -1.02 -31.75 -10.29
C GLU A 276 -0.01 -31.11 -9.33
N PHE A 277 -0.06 -29.78 -9.21
CA PHE A 277 0.82 -29.05 -8.31
C PHE A 277 0.15 -27.83 -7.71
N GLU A 278 0.70 -27.39 -6.57
CA GLU A 278 0.27 -26.21 -5.83
C GLU A 278 1.18 -25.02 -6.20
N THR A 279 0.59 -23.85 -6.43
CA THR A 279 1.34 -22.63 -6.74
C THR A 279 0.60 -21.39 -6.22
N ASN A 280 1.37 -20.42 -5.72
CA ASN A 280 0.90 -19.10 -5.30
C ASN A 280 1.29 -18.01 -6.32
N ASP A 281 1.83 -18.37 -7.48
CA ASP A 281 2.33 -17.42 -8.45
C ASP A 281 1.20 -16.70 -9.18
N VAL A 282 1.33 -15.37 -9.28
CA VAL A 282 0.37 -14.50 -9.99
C VAL A 282 0.62 -14.42 -11.50
N GLY A 283 1.78 -14.90 -11.98
CA GLY A 283 2.25 -14.80 -13.37
C GLY A 283 2.11 -16.08 -14.21
N GLU A 284 2.97 -16.21 -15.24
CA GLU A 284 3.09 -17.40 -16.08
C GLU A 284 3.47 -18.62 -15.24
N LEU A 285 2.69 -19.71 -15.31
CA LEU A 285 2.91 -20.89 -14.48
C LEU A 285 3.79 -21.91 -15.21
N LYS A 286 4.93 -22.30 -14.63
CA LYS A 286 5.78 -23.34 -15.21
C LYS A 286 5.50 -24.68 -14.56
N CYS A 287 5.08 -25.68 -15.35
CA CYS A 287 4.90 -27.04 -14.84
C CYS A 287 6.23 -27.59 -14.33
N PRO A 288 6.30 -28.09 -13.07
CA PRO A 288 7.55 -28.61 -12.52
C PRO A 288 8.02 -29.89 -13.21
N GLU A 289 7.10 -30.70 -13.75
CA GLU A 289 7.39 -31.98 -14.37
C GLU A 289 7.78 -31.84 -15.86
N CYS A 290 6.89 -31.28 -16.69
CA CYS A 290 7.13 -31.20 -18.13
C CYS A 290 7.77 -29.88 -18.58
N LYS A 291 7.92 -28.89 -17.70
CA LYS A 291 8.47 -27.56 -18.01
C LYS A 291 7.67 -26.76 -19.05
N SER A 292 6.43 -27.16 -19.37
CA SER A 292 5.48 -26.33 -20.14
C SER A 292 5.10 -25.09 -19.35
N ILE A 293 4.80 -24.00 -20.06
CA ILE A 293 4.22 -22.81 -19.46
C ILE A 293 2.70 -22.89 -19.64
N LEU A 294 1.95 -22.65 -18.57
CA LEU A 294 0.53 -22.91 -18.45
C LEU A 294 -0.25 -21.64 -18.12
N GLU A 295 -1.51 -21.62 -18.53
CA GLU A 295 -2.54 -20.76 -17.97
C GLU A 295 -2.98 -21.25 -16.57
N ARG A 296 -3.70 -20.40 -15.82
CA ARG A 296 -4.21 -20.74 -14.47
C ARG A 296 -5.20 -21.91 -14.43
N ASN A 297 -5.85 -22.21 -15.56
CA ASN A 297 -6.73 -23.37 -15.72
C ASN A 297 -5.97 -24.67 -16.03
N GLY A 298 -4.64 -24.62 -16.18
CA GLY A 298 -3.80 -25.76 -16.55
C GLY A 298 -3.57 -25.94 -18.06
N ALA A 299 -4.22 -25.14 -18.91
CA ALA A 299 -4.05 -25.17 -20.36
C ALA A 299 -2.62 -24.78 -20.75
N VAL A 300 -2.10 -25.40 -21.80
CA VAL A 300 -0.73 -25.17 -22.26
C VAL A 300 -0.67 -23.88 -23.06
N LEU A 301 0.07 -22.89 -22.55
CA LEU A 301 0.37 -21.65 -23.27
C LEU A 301 1.60 -21.86 -24.18
N TYR A 302 2.65 -22.50 -23.65
CA TYR A 302 3.84 -22.86 -24.41
C TYR A 302 4.27 -24.30 -24.13
N PRO A 303 4.79 -25.02 -25.14
CA PRO A 303 5.24 -26.40 -25.02
C PRO A 303 6.37 -26.55 -23.97
N PRO A 304 6.76 -27.80 -23.62
CA PRO A 304 7.91 -28.07 -22.76
C PRO A 304 9.16 -27.26 -23.11
N GLN A 305 9.59 -26.41 -22.19
CA GLN A 305 10.83 -25.63 -22.32
C GLN A 305 12.03 -26.48 -21.88
N LYS A 306 12.17 -27.69 -22.45
CA LYS A 306 13.16 -28.72 -22.06
C LYS A 306 14.46 -28.66 -22.89
N PHE A 307 14.64 -27.62 -23.69
CA PHE A 307 15.75 -27.58 -24.62
C PHE A 307 16.92 -26.79 -24.02
N ASP A 308 18.04 -27.48 -23.89
CA ASP A 308 19.35 -26.86 -23.72
C ASP A 308 19.85 -26.48 -25.12
N PHE A 309 19.24 -25.44 -25.67
CA PHE A 309 19.79 -24.85 -26.88
C PHE A 309 21.09 -24.16 -26.48
N SER A 310 22.23 -24.79 -26.75
CA SER A 310 23.49 -24.07 -26.97
C SER A 310 23.41 -23.26 -28.28
N PHE A 311 22.27 -22.63 -28.53
CA PHE A 311 21.94 -21.90 -29.73
C PHE A 311 21.63 -20.47 -29.29
N SER A 312 22.48 -19.58 -29.75
CA SER A 312 22.21 -18.16 -29.75
C SER A 312 21.56 -17.80 -31.08
N ASP A 313 20.66 -16.83 -31.08
CA ASP A 313 20.17 -16.20 -32.30
C ASP A 313 21.39 -15.74 -33.15
N PRO A 314 21.50 -16.17 -34.42
CA PRO A 314 22.67 -15.86 -35.24
C PRO A 314 22.78 -14.38 -35.61
N GLU A 315 21.70 -13.59 -35.49
CA GLU A 315 21.72 -12.16 -35.80
C GLU A 315 22.22 -11.31 -34.62
N ASP A 316 21.78 -11.61 -33.39
CA ASP A 316 22.05 -10.77 -32.21
C ASP A 316 22.85 -11.48 -31.09
N GLY A 317 23.07 -12.79 -31.19
CA GLY A 317 23.80 -13.58 -30.20
C GLY A 317 23.00 -13.95 -28.95
N ASN A 318 21.71 -13.61 -28.87
CA ASN A 318 20.91 -13.84 -27.68
C ASN A 318 20.52 -15.31 -27.51
N SER A 319 20.69 -15.84 -26.30
CA SER A 319 20.29 -17.21 -25.94
C SER A 319 18.96 -17.27 -25.17
N ASN A 320 18.30 -16.13 -24.93
CA ASN A 320 17.02 -16.04 -24.22
C ASN A 320 15.81 -16.30 -25.16
N LEU A 321 15.71 -17.55 -25.64
CA LEU A 321 14.71 -17.97 -26.62
C LEU A 321 13.54 -18.72 -25.95
N LEU A 322 12.31 -18.30 -26.28
CA LEU A 322 11.06 -18.95 -25.88
C LEU A 322 10.58 -19.86 -27.00
N LEU A 323 10.40 -21.15 -26.72
CA LEU A 323 9.87 -22.09 -27.72
C LEU A 323 8.35 -21.90 -27.86
N ILE A 324 7.92 -21.53 -29.07
CA ILE A 324 6.51 -21.31 -29.43
C ILE A 324 5.89 -22.59 -29.97
N GLU A 325 6.56 -23.22 -30.94
CA GLU A 325 6.10 -24.44 -31.61
C GLU A 325 7.29 -25.36 -31.83
N ASN A 326 7.05 -26.68 -31.70
CA ASN A 326 8.07 -27.68 -31.99
C ASN A 326 7.43 -28.91 -32.62
N ASN A 327 8.02 -29.37 -33.73
CA ASN A 327 7.68 -30.62 -34.39
C ASN A 327 8.93 -31.30 -34.95
N ASP A 328 8.75 -32.44 -35.61
CA ASP A 328 9.86 -33.27 -36.11
C ASP A 328 10.73 -32.60 -37.19
N LYS A 329 10.27 -31.51 -37.81
CA LYS A 329 10.95 -30.83 -38.91
C LYS A 329 11.52 -29.46 -38.54
N TYR A 330 10.88 -28.74 -37.64
CA TYR A 330 11.28 -27.40 -37.25
C TYR A 330 10.85 -27.04 -35.83
N ALA A 331 11.52 -26.03 -35.28
CA ALA A 331 11.13 -25.33 -34.07
C ALA A 331 10.93 -23.84 -34.39
N ILE A 332 9.87 -23.24 -33.87
CA ILE A 332 9.64 -21.80 -33.90
C ILE A 332 9.95 -21.26 -32.51
N VAL A 333 10.91 -20.34 -32.44
CA VAL A 333 11.34 -19.69 -31.20
C VAL A 333 11.11 -18.18 -31.29
N LYS A 334 10.86 -17.54 -30.14
CA LYS A 334 10.75 -16.09 -29.99
C LYS A 334 11.85 -15.58 -29.06
N ASN A 335 12.61 -14.59 -29.49
CA ASN A 335 13.55 -13.86 -28.64
C ASN A 335 12.78 -13.00 -27.64
N ARG A 336 12.96 -13.23 -26.33
CA ARG A 336 12.17 -12.52 -25.29
C ARG A 336 12.54 -11.05 -25.13
N ASP A 337 13.72 -10.66 -25.59
CA ASP A 337 14.25 -9.30 -25.36
C ASP A 337 13.83 -8.30 -26.46
N LEU A 338 13.28 -8.80 -27.58
CA LEU A 338 12.90 -7.97 -28.74
C LEU A 338 11.43 -7.52 -28.77
N GLY A 339 10.65 -7.81 -27.72
CA GLY A 339 9.26 -7.33 -27.56
C GLY A 339 8.24 -8.09 -28.39
#